data_AF-A0A819K941-F1
#
_entry.id   AF-A0A819K941-F1
#
_cell.length_a   1.000
_cell.length_b   1.000
_cell.length_c   1.000
_cell.angle_alpha   90.00
_cell.angle_beta   90.00
_cell.angle_gamma   90.00
#
_symmetry.space_group_name_H-M   'P 1'
#
loop_
_entity.id
_entity.type
_entity.pdbx_description
1 polymer ?
#
loop_
_entity_poly.entity_id
_entity_poly.type
_entity_poly.pdbx_seq_one_letter_code
_entity_poly.pdbx_strand_id
1 'polypeptide(L)'
;MVILSSSRLLQEKENKLKYKLWDLGVRKEYIEVNDPGVVTNLSSRVLSDEEIQCLANGLDDGLIPKRIDRLNIASNVEQFYHRVTDITQHHKEFMNELKEHGGIVNTDVRVLNPKELTLVSDLRSLTQSFLHKADQFRQQNLKIESKEQNYRTILKNLREDNSIVITRPDKGRGIVLMDRQERQLHIKNSSPTAVVPELNNGIVVLRVPYFGTESRVYGKRVTSAVAKQHPLKKVRVIYDIADRIGKGFKLKDYLTDELKSGIVYEATCSQCNKSYVGQTFRHLKTRVHEHILDQKKFLPQTVIMSAQKKKYYSKTNNSP
;
A
#
# COMPACT_ATOMS: atom_id res chain seq x y z
N MET A 1 44.75 11.74 41.61
CA MET A 1 43.70 10.78 41.22
C MET A 1 42.50 11.61 40.78
N VAL A 2 42.35 11.86 39.47
CA VAL A 2 41.31 12.76 38.96
C VAL A 2 39.99 12.00 38.97
N ILE A 3 39.12 12.34 39.92
CA ILE A 3 37.75 11.83 39.99
C ILE A 3 37.01 12.49 38.82
N LEU A 4 36.93 11.81 37.68
CA LEU A 4 36.09 12.23 36.57
C LEU A 4 34.63 12.15 37.06
N SER A 5 33.90 13.26 36.92
CA SER A 5 32.48 13.32 37.28
C SER A 5 31.71 12.20 36.57
N SER A 6 30.75 11.56 37.26
CA SER A 6 29.94 10.47 36.69
C SER A 6 29.30 10.82 35.34
N SER A 7 29.02 12.10 35.10
CA SER A 7 28.55 12.64 33.82
C SER A 7 29.54 12.45 32.67
N ARG A 8 30.84 12.66 32.91
CA ARG A 8 31.89 12.53 31.88
C ARG A 8 32.15 11.07 31.51
N LEU A 9 32.09 10.17 32.49
CA LEU A 9 32.19 8.72 32.26
C LEU A 9 30.98 8.16 31.51
N LEU A 10 29.78 8.71 31.76
CA LEU A 10 28.57 8.38 31.00
C LEU A 10 28.70 8.84 29.54
N GLN A 11 29.17 10.06 29.32
CA GLN A 11 29.39 10.62 27.98
C GLN A 11 30.38 9.78 27.16
N GLU A 12 31.49 9.34 27.77
CA GLU A 12 32.49 8.50 27.10
C GLU A 12 31.95 7.10 26.78
N LYS A 13 31.12 6.52 27.66
CA LYS A 13 30.44 5.25 27.40
C LYS A 13 29.41 5.37 26.27
N GLU A 14 28.63 6.45 26.24
CA GLU A 14 27.69 6.72 25.15
C GLU A 14 28.41 6.90 23.81
N ASN A 15 29.52 7.63 23.80
CA ASN A 15 30.32 7.82 22.59
C ASN A 15 30.91 6.50 22.07
N LYS A 16 31.48 5.68 22.96
CA LYS A 16 31.96 4.33 22.60
C LYS A 16 30.84 3.43 22.07
N LEU A 17 29.64 3.53 22.64
CA LEU A 17 28.49 2.75 22.18
C LEU A 17 28.02 3.21 20.79
N LYS A 18 28.02 4.52 20.53
CA LYS A 18 27.72 5.09 19.20
C LYS A 18 28.68 4.58 18.12
N TYR A 19 29.99 4.59 18.38
CA TYR A 19 30.98 4.06 17.42
C TYR A 19 30.83 2.55 17.18
N LYS A 20 30.53 1.76 18.22
CA LYS A 20 30.26 0.32 18.05
C LYS A 20 28.99 0.05 17.25
N LEU A 21 27.95 0.88 17.41
CA LEU A 21 26.72 0.78 16.62
C LEU A 21 26.93 1.17 15.15
N TRP A 22 27.83 2.13 14.89
CA TRP A 22 28.29 2.52 13.55
C TRP A 22 28.97 1.36 12.83
N ASP A 23 29.93 0.70 13.46
CA ASP A 23 30.65 -0.45 12.90
C ASP A 23 29.75 -1.68 12.63
N LEU A 24 28.66 -1.82 13.39
CA LEU A 24 27.68 -2.89 13.22
C LEU A 24 26.63 -2.61 12.12
N GLY A 25 26.73 -1.47 11.42
CA GLY A 25 25.79 -1.08 10.37
C GLY A 25 24.35 -0.86 10.87
N VAL A 26 24.17 -0.72 12.19
CA VAL A 26 22.87 -0.41 12.81
C VAL A 26 22.68 1.10 12.73
N ARG A 27 22.27 1.59 11.55
CA ARG A 27 21.72 2.95 11.44
C ARG A 27 20.43 3.03 12.28
N LYS A 28 20.55 3.51 13.51
CA LYS A 28 19.47 4.21 14.22
C LYS A 28 19.74 5.70 14.08
N GLU A 29 19.82 6.16 12.84
CA GLU A 29 19.74 7.58 12.54
C GLU A 29 18.38 7.76 11.90
N TYR A 30 17.48 8.46 12.60
CA TYR A 30 16.69 9.44 11.88
C TYR A 30 17.73 10.40 11.30
N ILE A 31 18.10 10.16 10.05
CA ILE A 31 18.84 11.15 9.29
C ILE A 31 17.81 12.27 9.14
N GLU A 32 17.94 13.33 9.94
CA GLU A 32 17.33 14.61 9.55
C GLU A 32 18.00 14.97 8.24
N VAL A 33 17.38 14.57 7.13
CA VAL A 33 17.76 15.04 5.80
C VAL A 33 17.28 16.49 5.74
N ASN A 34 18.01 17.38 6.41
CA ASN A 34 17.86 18.83 6.24
C ASN A 34 18.57 19.23 4.94
N ASP A 35 18.14 18.65 3.82
CA ASP A 35 18.52 19.12 2.50
C ASP A 35 17.34 19.90 1.90
N PRO A 36 17.37 21.25 1.94
CA PRO A 36 16.33 22.07 1.33
C PRO A 36 16.22 21.84 -0.19
N GLY A 37 17.21 21.20 -0.83
CA GLY A 37 17.14 20.78 -2.24
C GLY A 37 16.07 19.74 -2.54
N VAL A 38 15.51 19.07 -1.52
CA VAL A 38 14.42 18.09 -1.68
C VAL A 38 13.07 18.78 -1.91
N VAL A 39 12.86 20.01 -1.42
CA VAL A 39 11.57 20.71 -1.48
C VAL A 39 11.64 21.88 -2.46
N THR A 40 10.89 21.80 -3.56
CA THR A 40 10.73 22.88 -4.54
C THR A 40 9.36 23.53 -4.38
N ASN A 41 9.32 24.77 -3.93
CA ASN A 41 8.08 25.54 -3.82
C ASN A 41 7.87 26.41 -5.07
N LEU A 42 6.87 26.05 -5.88
CA LEU A 42 6.41 26.83 -7.05
C LEU A 42 5.06 27.50 -6.77
N SER A 43 4.52 27.36 -5.57
CA SER A 43 3.26 27.98 -5.18
C SER A 43 3.48 29.41 -4.69
N SER A 44 2.44 30.22 -4.75
CA SER A 44 2.40 31.56 -4.15
C SER A 44 2.49 31.57 -2.62
N ARG A 45 2.31 30.43 -1.97
CA ARG A 45 2.30 30.29 -0.52
C ARG A 45 3.72 30.22 0.04
N VAL A 46 4.00 31.05 1.04
CA VAL A 46 5.24 30.99 1.83
C VAL A 46 5.12 29.87 2.87
N LEU A 47 6.10 28.96 2.88
CA LEU A 47 6.21 27.88 3.87
C LEU A 47 7.06 28.33 5.05
N SER A 48 6.73 27.88 6.26
CA SER A 48 7.61 28.08 7.42
C SER A 48 8.80 27.13 7.43
N ASP A 49 9.85 27.46 8.18
CA ASP A 49 11.04 26.60 8.31
C ASP A 49 10.68 25.20 8.86
N GLU A 50 9.71 25.11 9.77
CA GLU A 50 9.20 23.84 10.30
C GLU A 50 8.46 23.00 9.25
N GLU A 51 7.73 23.66 8.35
CA GLU A 51 7.04 23.00 7.23
C GLU A 51 8.03 22.46 6.22
N ILE A 52 9.06 23.24 5.89
CA ILE A 52 10.15 22.83 5.01
C ILE A 52 10.89 21.65 5.62
N GLN A 53 11.23 21.71 6.92
CA GLN A 53 11.90 20.61 7.61
C GLN A 53 11.05 19.33 7.64
N CYS A 54 9.75 19.46 7.88
CA CYS A 54 8.83 18.32 7.86
C CYS A 54 8.77 17.66 6.47
N LEU A 55 8.73 18.47 5.41
CA LEU A 55 8.70 18.02 4.03
C LEU A 55 10.06 17.52 3.51
N ALA A 56 11.18 18.03 4.04
CA ALA A 56 12.53 17.64 3.61
C ALA A 56 12.83 16.14 3.83
N ASN A 57 12.16 15.51 4.80
CA ASN A 57 12.22 14.06 5.00
C ASN A 57 11.67 13.25 3.80
N GLY A 58 10.88 13.88 2.92
CA GLY A 58 10.34 13.27 1.71
C GLY A 58 8.96 12.62 1.90
N LEU A 59 8.19 12.47 0.81
CA LEU A 59 6.84 11.89 0.87
C LEU A 59 6.83 10.37 1.15
N ASP A 60 7.98 9.71 1.05
CA ASP A 60 8.12 8.29 1.37
C ASP A 60 8.51 8.04 2.84
N ASP A 61 8.80 9.10 3.60
CA ASP A 61 9.13 8.98 5.01
C ASP A 61 7.93 8.50 5.84
N GLY A 62 8.24 7.74 6.89
CA GLY A 62 7.27 6.99 7.67
C GLY A 62 7.02 7.57 9.05
N LEU A 63 5.76 7.91 9.32
CA LEU A 63 5.29 8.23 10.66
C LEU A 63 4.96 6.95 11.44
N ILE A 64 5.07 7.00 12.76
CA ILE A 64 4.70 5.91 13.65
C ILE A 64 3.18 5.81 13.65
N PRO A 65 2.56 4.73 13.13
CA PRO A 65 1.11 4.69 12.98
C PRO A 65 0.38 4.80 14.32
N LYS A 66 -0.70 5.61 14.34
CA LYS A 66 -1.55 5.83 15.54
C LYS A 66 -2.10 4.54 16.11
N ARG A 67 -2.45 3.60 15.23
CA ARG A 67 -3.04 2.30 15.56
C ARG A 67 -2.45 1.25 14.64
N ILE A 68 -2.19 0.08 15.18
CA ILE A 68 -1.79 -1.09 14.41
C ILE A 68 -3.06 -1.77 13.92
N ASP A 69 -3.23 -1.86 12.61
CA ASP A 69 -4.37 -2.53 11.98
C ASP A 69 -4.19 -4.04 12.06
N ARG A 70 -4.63 -4.61 13.17
CA ARG A 70 -4.53 -6.05 13.45
C ARG A 70 -5.32 -6.88 12.45
N LEU A 71 -6.46 -6.38 11.96
CA LEU A 71 -7.32 -7.10 11.02
C LEU A 71 -6.66 -7.21 9.65
N ASN A 72 -6.10 -6.10 9.14
CA ASN A 72 -5.37 -6.13 7.89
C ASN A 72 -4.11 -7.02 7.99
N ILE A 73 -3.40 -6.99 9.12
CA ILE A 73 -2.26 -7.90 9.34
C ILE A 73 -2.71 -9.36 9.34
N ALA A 74 -3.77 -9.71 10.08
CA ALA A 74 -4.31 -11.06 10.11
C ALA A 74 -4.75 -11.53 8.72
N SER A 75 -5.52 -10.71 7.99
CA SER A 75 -5.95 -10.98 6.63
C SER A 75 -4.77 -11.15 5.67
N ASN A 76 -3.71 -10.35 5.80
CA ASN A 76 -2.52 -10.47 4.95
C ASN A 76 -1.78 -11.77 5.20
N VAL A 77 -1.68 -12.21 6.46
CA VAL A 77 -1.06 -13.49 6.84
C VAL A 77 -1.91 -14.68 6.38
N GLU A 78 -3.23 -14.60 6.48
CA GLU A 78 -4.15 -15.63 6.01
C GLU A 78 -4.08 -15.79 4.47
N GLN A 79 -4.14 -14.68 3.74
CA GLN A 79 -3.95 -14.70 2.29
C GLN A 79 -2.57 -15.22 1.89
N PHE A 80 -1.54 -14.87 2.65
CA PHE A 80 -0.19 -15.40 2.46
C PHE A 80 -0.15 -16.92 2.65
N TYR A 81 -0.75 -17.42 3.74
CA TYR A 81 -0.87 -18.85 4.00
C TYR A 81 -1.53 -19.59 2.83
N HIS A 82 -2.68 -19.11 2.36
CA HIS A 82 -3.36 -19.71 1.20
C HIS A 82 -2.51 -19.75 -0.07
N ARG A 83 -1.69 -18.72 -0.32
CA ARG A 83 -0.77 -18.68 -1.47
C ARG A 83 0.44 -19.60 -1.31
N VAL A 84 0.86 -19.89 -0.08
CA VAL A 84 1.95 -20.83 0.20
C VAL A 84 1.48 -22.27 0.07
N THR A 85 0.29 -22.58 0.59
CA THR A 85 -0.24 -23.94 0.64
C THR A 85 -1.02 -24.35 -0.62
N ASP A 86 -1.40 -23.40 -1.47
CA ASP A 86 -2.31 -23.60 -2.61
C ASP A 86 -3.61 -24.33 -2.22
N ILE A 87 -4.01 -24.23 -0.95
CA ILE A 87 -5.08 -25.07 -0.38
C ILE A 87 -6.43 -24.82 -1.04
N THR A 88 -6.69 -23.60 -1.50
CA THR A 88 -7.92 -23.26 -2.22
C THR A 88 -8.02 -23.95 -3.57
N GLN A 89 -6.88 -24.20 -4.22
CA GLN A 89 -6.83 -24.90 -5.51
C GLN A 89 -7.07 -26.39 -5.30
N HIS A 90 -6.35 -26.99 -4.35
CA HIS A 90 -6.50 -28.41 -3.99
C HIS A 90 -7.92 -28.73 -3.50
N HIS A 91 -8.53 -27.87 -2.66
CA HIS A 91 -9.92 -28.06 -2.22
C HIS A 91 -10.90 -28.02 -3.39
N LYS A 92 -10.67 -27.14 -4.37
CA LYS A 92 -11.55 -27.04 -5.55
C LYS A 92 -11.45 -28.28 -6.44
N GLU A 93 -10.23 -28.80 -6.63
CA GLU A 93 -9.99 -30.04 -7.37
C GLU A 93 -10.65 -31.24 -6.67
N PHE A 94 -10.40 -31.41 -5.37
CA PHE A 94 -11.03 -32.44 -4.56
C PHE A 94 -12.56 -32.38 -4.57
N MET A 95 -13.13 -31.17 -4.44
CA MET A 95 -14.59 -30.98 -4.49
C MET A 95 -15.18 -31.23 -5.88
N ASN A 96 -14.40 -31.05 -6.95
CA ASN A 96 -14.83 -31.43 -8.30
C ASN A 96 -14.83 -32.95 -8.46
N GLU A 97 -13.78 -33.64 -8.00
CA GLU A 97 -13.70 -35.11 -8.00
C GLU A 97 -14.86 -35.74 -7.22
N LEU A 98 -15.18 -35.23 -6.03
CA LEU A 98 -16.31 -35.73 -5.23
C LEU A 98 -17.66 -35.55 -5.93
N LYS A 99 -17.83 -34.46 -6.68
CA LYS A 99 -19.05 -34.21 -7.46
C LYS A 99 -19.15 -35.13 -8.67
N GLU A 100 -18.03 -35.43 -9.33
CA GLU A 100 -17.97 -36.38 -10.44
C GLU A 100 -18.31 -37.81 -10.00
N HIS A 101 -17.96 -38.17 -8.76
CA HIS A 101 -18.26 -39.48 -8.18
C HIS A 101 -19.59 -39.55 -7.40
N GLY A 102 -20.50 -38.58 -7.55
CA GLY A 102 -21.85 -38.62 -6.97
C GLY A 102 -21.91 -38.39 -5.46
N GLY A 103 -20.85 -37.86 -4.84
CA GLY A 103 -20.82 -37.55 -3.42
C GLY A 103 -21.69 -36.33 -3.08
N ILE A 104 -22.69 -36.50 -2.21
CA ILE A 104 -23.44 -35.39 -1.62
C ILE A 104 -22.58 -34.76 -0.52
N VAL A 105 -21.94 -33.63 -0.82
CA VAL A 105 -21.15 -32.87 0.16
C VAL A 105 -22.01 -31.72 0.71
N ASN A 106 -22.67 -31.96 1.84
CA ASN A 106 -23.51 -30.94 2.50
C ASN A 106 -22.71 -29.94 3.36
N THR A 107 -21.42 -30.18 3.58
CA THR A 107 -20.55 -29.31 4.41
C THR A 107 -19.15 -29.19 3.82
N ASP A 108 -18.68 -27.94 3.67
CA ASP A 108 -17.31 -27.59 3.27
C ASP A 108 -16.34 -27.93 4.44
N VAL A 109 -15.93 -29.21 4.55
CA VAL A 109 -14.93 -29.63 5.54
C VAL A 109 -13.54 -29.51 4.93
N ARG A 110 -12.82 -28.44 5.29
CA ARG A 110 -11.41 -28.29 4.91
C ARG A 110 -10.53 -29.12 5.84
N VAL A 111 -9.95 -30.20 5.31
CA VAL A 111 -9.00 -31.03 6.05
C VAL A 111 -7.59 -30.51 5.78
N LEU A 112 -6.96 -29.93 6.79
CA LEU A 112 -5.56 -29.48 6.73
C LEU A 112 -4.62 -30.66 6.97
N ASN A 113 -3.56 -30.77 6.18
CA ASN A 113 -2.52 -31.76 6.45
C ASN A 113 -1.65 -31.36 7.67
N PRO A 114 -0.86 -32.28 8.26
CA PRO A 114 -0.05 -31.95 9.45
C PRO A 114 0.96 -30.81 9.24
N LYS A 115 1.51 -30.67 8.03
CA LYS A 115 2.46 -29.59 7.69
C LYS A 115 1.76 -28.24 7.64
N GLU A 116 0.56 -28.19 7.07
CA GLU A 116 -0.32 -27.04 7.00
C GLU A 116 -0.81 -26.60 8.38
N LEU A 117 -1.16 -27.56 9.24
CA LEU A 117 -1.51 -27.32 10.65
C LEU A 117 -0.33 -26.75 11.44
N THR A 118 0.86 -27.30 11.23
CA THR A 118 2.09 -26.79 11.87
C THR A 118 2.38 -25.38 11.40
N LEU A 119 2.30 -25.11 10.09
CA LEU A 119 2.56 -23.80 9.52
C LEU A 119 1.57 -22.75 10.03
N VAL A 120 0.26 -23.04 10.05
CA VAL A 120 -0.73 -22.06 10.53
C VAL A 120 -0.54 -21.75 12.02
N SER A 121 -0.17 -22.75 12.82
CA SER A 121 0.16 -22.57 14.25
C SER A 121 1.39 -21.67 14.42
N ASP A 122 2.47 -21.95 13.69
CA ASP A 122 3.69 -21.15 13.70
C ASP A 122 3.42 -19.71 13.27
N LEU A 123 2.73 -19.51 12.15
CA LEU A 123 2.39 -18.18 11.65
C LEU A 123 1.53 -17.40 12.64
N ARG A 124 0.56 -18.04 13.29
CA ARG A 124 -0.28 -17.41 14.32
C ARG A 124 0.55 -16.98 15.52
N SER A 125 1.39 -17.86 16.05
CA SER A 125 2.26 -17.58 17.20
C SER A 125 3.26 -16.45 16.91
N LEU A 126 3.91 -16.50 15.73
CA LEU A 126 4.82 -15.47 15.25
C LEU A 126 4.11 -14.12 15.11
N THR A 127 2.90 -14.11 14.54
CA THR A 127 2.13 -12.90 14.30
C THR A 127 1.68 -12.27 15.61
N GLN A 128 1.22 -13.06 16.58
CA GLN A 128 0.87 -12.55 17.91
C GLN A 128 2.07 -11.94 18.64
N SER A 129 3.22 -12.62 18.59
CA SER A 129 4.46 -12.10 19.16
C SER A 129 4.88 -10.77 18.51
N PHE A 130 4.76 -10.69 17.18
CA PHE A 130 5.06 -9.47 16.43
C PHE A 130 4.11 -8.32 16.79
N LEU A 131 2.80 -8.57 16.86
CA LEU A 131 1.80 -7.56 17.23
C LEU A 131 2.05 -7.02 18.64
N HIS A 132 2.39 -7.89 19.60
CA HIS A 132 2.69 -7.47 20.96
C HIS A 132 3.91 -6.53 21.01
N LYS A 133 5.00 -6.90 20.34
CA LYS A 133 6.20 -6.06 20.27
C LYS A 133 5.98 -4.76 19.52
N ALA A 134 5.19 -4.78 18.46
CA ALA A 134 4.82 -3.59 17.72
C ALA A 134 4.00 -2.62 18.59
N ASP A 135 3.07 -3.13 19.41
CA ASP A 135 2.33 -2.31 20.36
C ASP A 135 3.24 -1.73 21.46
N GLN A 136 4.19 -2.50 21.98
CA GLN A 136 5.19 -2.00 22.93
C GLN A 136 6.05 -0.89 22.31
N PHE A 137 6.55 -1.09 21.10
CA PHE A 137 7.32 -0.08 20.37
C PHE A 137 6.50 1.20 20.16
N ARG A 138 5.24 1.06 19.75
CA ARG A 138 4.32 2.19 19.62
C ARG A 138 4.13 2.92 20.94
N GLN A 139 3.92 2.21 22.05
CA GLN A 139 3.71 2.84 23.37
C GLN A 139 4.97 3.57 23.87
N GLN A 140 6.15 2.99 23.63
CA GLN A 140 7.43 3.62 23.99
C GLN A 140 7.67 4.89 23.18
N ASN A 141 7.40 4.85 21.88
CA ASN A 141 7.60 6.01 21.01
C ASN A 141 6.45 7.01 21.05
N LEU A 142 5.26 6.66 21.55
CA LEU A 142 4.22 7.65 21.86
C LEU A 142 4.56 8.53 23.06
N LYS A 143 5.45 8.05 23.94
CA LYS A 143 5.99 8.84 25.06
C LYS A 143 7.17 9.73 24.62
N ILE A 144 7.74 9.46 23.45
CA ILE A 144 8.85 10.20 22.86
C ILE A 144 8.25 11.15 21.80
N GLU A 145 8.50 12.45 21.97
CA GLU A 145 8.44 13.50 20.97
C GLU A 145 7.12 14.29 20.75
N SER A 146 7.09 15.47 21.38
CA SER A 146 6.44 16.69 20.87
C SER A 146 6.67 16.92 19.37
N LYS A 147 7.82 16.49 18.83
CA LYS A 147 8.21 16.64 17.43
C LYS A 147 7.32 15.85 16.45
N GLU A 148 7.00 14.59 16.73
CA GLU A 148 6.12 13.80 15.84
C GLU A 148 4.67 14.32 15.88
N GLN A 149 4.22 14.78 17.05
CA GLN A 149 2.92 15.44 17.17
C GLN A 149 2.89 16.80 16.43
N ASN A 150 4.01 17.53 16.42
CA ASN A 150 4.16 18.74 15.63
C ASN A 150 4.07 18.42 14.12
N TYR A 151 4.84 17.45 13.63
CA TYR A 151 4.78 17.00 12.23
C TYR A 151 3.39 16.55 11.81
N ARG A 152 2.66 15.84 12.67
CA ARG A 152 1.27 15.46 12.38
C ARG A 152 0.34 16.64 12.25
N THR A 153 0.55 17.68 13.05
CA THR A 153 -0.26 18.90 13.01
C THR A 153 0.06 19.69 11.75
N ILE A 154 1.35 19.87 11.44
CA ILE A 154 1.84 20.48 10.21
C ILE A 154 1.26 19.77 8.97
N LEU A 155 1.43 18.45 8.87
CA LEU A 155 0.94 17.67 7.74
C LEU A 155 -0.58 17.70 7.59
N LYS A 156 -1.32 17.79 8.71
CA LYS A 156 -2.77 17.98 8.69
C LYS A 156 -3.13 19.35 8.09
N ASN A 157 -2.48 20.41 8.54
CA ASN A 157 -2.71 21.77 8.05
C ASN A 157 -2.37 21.89 6.56
N LEU A 158 -1.20 21.36 6.14
CA LEU A 158 -0.79 21.30 4.73
C LEU A 158 -1.77 20.52 3.85
N ARG A 159 -2.41 19.48 4.40
CA ARG A 159 -3.40 18.66 3.69
C ARG A 159 -4.75 19.36 3.55
N GLU A 160 -5.16 20.11 4.56
CA GLU A 160 -6.43 20.85 4.59
C GLU A 160 -6.36 22.13 3.75
N ASP A 161 -5.15 22.63 3.49
CA ASP A 161 -4.94 23.77 2.60
C ASP A 161 -5.42 23.48 1.17
N ASN A 162 -6.37 24.30 0.71
CA ASN A 162 -6.96 24.19 -0.60
C ASN A 162 -6.25 25.01 -1.68
N SER A 163 -5.33 25.90 -1.31
CA SER A 163 -4.55 26.72 -2.23
C SER A 163 -3.45 25.93 -2.93
N ILE A 164 -2.81 25.02 -2.19
CA ILE A 164 -1.64 24.27 -2.65
C ILE A 164 -1.93 22.82 -3.03
N VAL A 165 -1.00 22.25 -3.76
CA VAL A 165 -0.94 20.84 -4.10
C VAL A 165 0.49 20.33 -3.96
N ILE A 166 0.67 19.30 -3.14
CA ILE A 166 1.96 18.65 -2.88
C ILE A 166 2.05 17.37 -3.70
N THR A 167 3.10 17.26 -4.52
CA THR A 167 3.28 16.18 -5.50
C THR A 167 4.73 15.71 -5.58
N ARG A 168 4.93 14.58 -6.27
CA ARG A 168 6.28 14.13 -6.67
C ARG A 168 6.67 14.79 -7.99
N PRO A 169 7.95 15.17 -8.16
CA PRO A 169 8.47 15.54 -9.48
C PRO A 169 8.47 14.32 -10.41
N ASP A 170 8.52 14.57 -11.72
CA ASP A 170 8.60 13.53 -12.75
C ASP A 170 9.87 12.66 -12.62
N LYS A 171 10.97 13.28 -12.18
CA LYS A 171 12.26 12.61 -11.92
C LYS A 171 12.73 12.87 -10.50
N GLY A 172 13.17 11.80 -9.83
CA GLY A 172 13.72 11.86 -8.47
C GLY A 172 12.70 11.61 -7.36
N ARG A 173 13.10 11.90 -6.12
CA ARG A 173 12.31 11.68 -4.89
C ARG A 173 11.94 12.97 -4.15
N GLY A 174 12.12 14.12 -4.81
CA GLY A 174 11.81 15.43 -4.26
C GLY A 174 10.32 15.64 -4.02
N ILE A 175 9.99 16.81 -3.48
CA ILE A 175 8.65 17.30 -3.24
C ILE A 175 8.46 18.59 -4.02
N VAL A 176 7.38 18.68 -4.77
CA VAL A 176 7.00 19.91 -5.48
C VAL A 176 5.67 20.41 -4.94
N LEU A 177 5.65 21.68 -4.53
CA LEU A 177 4.43 22.41 -4.18
C LEU A 177 4.03 23.32 -5.34
N MET A 178 2.76 23.30 -5.72
CA MET A 178 2.21 24.13 -6.78
C MET A 178 0.84 24.67 -6.38
N ASP A 179 0.45 25.80 -6.96
CA ASP A 179 -0.91 26.31 -6.79
C ASP A 179 -1.93 25.39 -7.49
N ARG A 180 -3.07 25.16 -6.84
CA ARG A 180 -4.08 24.21 -7.31
C ARG A 180 -4.73 24.63 -8.63
N GLN A 181 -4.90 25.94 -8.84
CA GLN A 181 -5.51 26.48 -10.05
C GLN A 181 -4.62 26.25 -11.29
N GLU A 182 -3.31 26.47 -11.15
CA GLU A 182 -2.33 26.26 -12.21
C GLU A 182 -2.20 24.77 -12.57
N ARG A 183 -2.18 23.88 -11.56
CA ARG A 183 -2.15 22.43 -11.79
C ARG A 183 -3.38 21.92 -12.56
N GLN A 184 -4.57 22.49 -12.31
CA GLN A 184 -5.80 22.08 -12.98
C GLN A 184 -5.79 22.40 -14.49
N LEU A 185 -5.01 23.40 -14.91
CA LEU A 185 -4.79 23.73 -16.32
C LEU A 185 -3.82 22.74 -16.99
N HIS A 186 -2.76 22.32 -16.30
CA HIS A 186 -1.80 21.33 -16.83
C HIS A 186 -2.41 19.94 -17.07
N ILE A 187 -3.38 19.51 -16.26
CA ILE A 187 -4.03 18.19 -16.37
C ILE A 187 -4.86 18.06 -17.66
N LYS A 188 -5.43 19.16 -18.17
CA LYS A 188 -6.21 19.13 -19.42
C LYS A 188 -5.36 18.81 -20.65
N ASN A 189 -4.03 18.88 -20.53
CA ASN A 189 -3.09 18.77 -21.65
C ASN A 189 -2.21 17.50 -21.60
N SER A 190 -2.36 16.62 -20.61
CA SER A 190 -1.51 15.42 -20.48
C SER A 190 -2.25 14.11 -20.74
N SER A 191 -1.64 13.26 -21.55
CA SER A 191 -2.10 11.88 -21.86
C SER A 191 -1.53 10.88 -20.86
N PRO A 192 -2.34 10.00 -20.23
CA PRO A 192 -1.82 9.01 -19.29
C PRO A 192 -1.26 7.76 -20.02
N THR A 193 -0.02 7.38 -19.72
CA THR A 193 0.58 6.12 -20.19
C THR A 193 0.00 4.94 -19.42
N ALA A 194 -0.43 3.90 -20.15
CA ALA A 194 -0.99 2.69 -19.57
C ALA A 194 0.09 1.88 -18.82
N VAL A 195 -0.18 1.54 -17.56
CA VAL A 195 0.63 0.59 -16.79
C VAL A 195 0.08 -0.82 -17.06
N VAL A 196 0.89 -1.65 -17.70
CA VAL A 196 0.61 -3.08 -17.91
C VAL A 196 0.88 -3.81 -16.59
N PRO A 197 -0.01 -4.70 -16.10
CA PRO A 197 0.29 -5.51 -14.94
C PRO A 197 1.35 -6.56 -15.31
N GLU A 198 2.51 -6.50 -14.67
CA GLU A 198 3.53 -7.55 -14.78
C GLU A 198 3.02 -8.86 -14.17
N LEU A 199 3.20 -9.96 -14.91
CA LEU A 199 2.93 -11.32 -14.46
C LEU A 199 3.85 -11.64 -13.27
N ASN A 200 3.29 -11.92 -12.10
CA ASN A 200 4.09 -12.33 -10.95
C ASN A 200 4.66 -13.74 -11.16
N ASN A 201 5.96 -13.80 -11.48
CA ASN A 201 6.79 -15.00 -11.44
C ASN A 201 6.74 -15.66 -10.05
N GLY A 202 5.95 -16.72 -9.84
CA GLY A 202 6.10 -17.80 -8.83
C GLY A 202 6.48 -17.49 -7.38
N ILE A 203 6.62 -16.21 -6.99
CA ILE A 203 7.15 -15.73 -5.72
C ILE A 203 5.96 -15.32 -4.87
N VAL A 204 5.84 -15.94 -3.71
CA VAL A 204 4.79 -15.61 -2.75
C VAL A 204 5.25 -14.43 -1.90
N VAL A 205 4.52 -13.32 -2.00
CA VAL A 205 4.84 -12.10 -1.27
C VAL A 205 4.05 -12.02 0.04
N LEU A 206 4.74 -11.73 1.13
CA LEU A 206 4.17 -11.31 2.42
C LEU A 206 4.47 -9.83 2.64
N ARG A 207 3.43 -9.04 2.91
CA ARG A 207 3.58 -7.63 3.31
C ARG A 207 3.54 -7.52 4.83
N VAL A 208 4.55 -6.88 5.39
CA VAL A 208 4.75 -6.73 6.83
C VAL A 208 4.89 -5.26 7.17
N PRO A 209 4.07 -4.70 8.06
CA PRO A 209 4.28 -3.34 8.54
C PRO A 209 5.66 -3.16 9.17
N TYR A 210 6.38 -2.11 8.77
CA TYR A 210 7.71 -1.81 9.28
C TYR A 210 7.64 -0.98 10.57
N PHE A 211 8.15 -1.54 11.67
CA PHE A 211 8.26 -0.91 12.99
C PHE A 211 9.69 -1.02 13.54
N GLY A 212 10.68 -1.20 12.66
CA GLY A 212 12.09 -1.37 13.02
C GLY A 212 12.58 -2.82 12.95
N THR A 213 13.53 -3.15 13.82
CA THR A 213 14.25 -4.43 13.81
C THR A 213 13.32 -5.63 14.00
N GLU A 214 12.26 -5.47 14.79
CA GLU A 214 11.29 -6.54 15.07
C GLU A 214 10.52 -6.99 13.83
N SER A 215 10.21 -6.08 12.90
CA SER A 215 9.62 -6.46 11.61
C SER A 215 10.57 -7.36 10.82
N ARG A 216 11.87 -7.05 10.84
CA ARG A 216 12.90 -7.86 10.15
C ARG A 216 13.05 -9.24 10.78
N VAL A 217 13.02 -9.32 12.11
CA VAL A 217 13.07 -10.59 12.86
C VAL A 217 11.84 -11.43 12.53
N TYR A 218 10.64 -10.83 12.55
CA TYR A 218 9.40 -11.50 12.17
C TYR A 218 9.48 -12.04 10.74
N GLY A 219 9.90 -11.21 9.77
CA GLY A 219 10.05 -11.63 8.38
C GLY A 219 11.01 -12.81 8.21
N LYS A 220 12.17 -12.79 8.88
CA LYS A 220 13.11 -13.94 8.88
C LYS A 220 12.47 -15.20 9.45
N ARG A 221 11.80 -15.12 10.60
CA ARG A 221 11.16 -16.27 11.24
C ARG A 221 10.04 -16.86 10.39
N VAL A 222 9.23 -16.03 9.75
CA VAL A 222 8.18 -16.48 8.83
C VAL A 222 8.79 -17.18 7.61
N THR A 223 9.79 -16.59 6.97
CA THR A 223 10.47 -17.24 5.84
C THR A 223 11.09 -18.57 6.24
N SER A 224 11.69 -18.67 7.43
CA SER A 224 12.22 -19.94 7.94
C SER A 224 11.12 -20.98 8.24
N ALA A 225 9.98 -20.57 8.79
CA ALA A 225 8.85 -21.48 9.04
C ALA A 225 8.29 -22.04 7.72
N VAL A 226 8.15 -21.20 6.70
CA VAL A 226 7.71 -21.63 5.37
C VAL A 226 8.75 -22.54 4.71
N ALA A 227 10.03 -22.20 4.76
CA ALA A 227 11.08 -23.02 4.15
C ALA A 227 11.16 -24.44 4.75
N LYS A 228 10.83 -24.60 6.04
CA LYS A 228 10.76 -25.91 6.71
C LYS A 228 9.61 -26.77 6.19
N GLN A 229 8.43 -26.19 5.99
CA GLN A 229 7.22 -26.94 5.63
C GLN A 229 7.01 -27.04 4.11
N HIS A 230 7.42 -26.01 3.35
CA HIS A 230 7.25 -25.87 1.89
C HIS A 230 8.55 -25.35 1.22
N PRO A 231 9.61 -26.18 1.11
CA PRO A 231 10.94 -25.76 0.62
C PRO A 231 10.96 -25.30 -0.84
N LEU A 232 10.01 -25.75 -1.67
CA LEU A 232 9.93 -25.37 -3.09
C LEU A 232 9.33 -23.97 -3.31
N LYS A 233 8.69 -23.38 -2.28
CA LYS A 233 8.03 -22.08 -2.39
C LYS A 233 9.02 -20.96 -2.12
N LYS A 234 9.20 -20.07 -3.10
CA LYS A 234 10.01 -18.86 -2.94
C LYS A 234 9.18 -17.76 -2.28
N VAL A 235 9.58 -17.36 -1.07
CA VAL A 235 8.91 -16.32 -0.30
C VAL A 235 9.70 -15.02 -0.32
N ARG A 236 9.02 -13.90 -0.54
CA ARG A 236 9.59 -12.56 -0.39
C ARG A 236 8.80 -11.76 0.64
N VAL A 237 9.49 -11.23 1.65
CA VAL A 237 8.90 -10.33 2.64
C VAL A 237 9.13 -8.89 2.20
N ILE A 238 8.06 -8.12 2.06
CA ILE A 238 8.08 -6.69 1.77
C ILE A 238 7.70 -5.94 3.04
N TYR A 239 8.54 -4.99 3.43
CA TYR A 239 8.29 -4.15 4.59
C TYR A 239 7.57 -2.87 4.16
N ASP A 240 6.31 -2.74 4.56
CA ASP A 240 5.47 -1.60 4.24
C ASP A 240 5.43 -0.61 5.40
N ILE A 241 5.73 0.64 5.12
CA ILE A 241 5.49 1.73 6.06
C ILE A 241 3.99 2.05 6.05
N ALA A 242 3.33 1.92 7.19
CA ALA A 242 1.88 2.01 7.29
C ALA A 242 1.33 3.44 7.09
N ASP A 243 2.08 4.44 7.55
CA ASP A 243 1.67 5.84 7.59
C ASP A 243 2.76 6.73 6.98
N ARG A 244 2.91 6.65 5.65
CA ARG A 244 3.84 7.54 4.93
C ARG A 244 3.27 8.95 4.85
N ILE A 245 4.13 9.96 4.91
CA ILE A 245 3.77 11.37 4.72
C ILE A 245 2.90 11.55 3.45
N GLY A 246 3.32 10.95 2.33
CA GLY A 246 2.60 11.00 1.05
C GLY A 246 1.18 10.44 1.06
N LYS A 247 0.82 9.55 2.00
CA LYS A 247 -0.53 8.96 2.07
C LYS A 247 -1.60 10.01 2.40
N GLY A 248 -1.23 11.08 3.09
CA GLY A 248 -2.13 12.19 3.40
C GLY A 248 -2.43 13.09 2.20
N PHE A 249 -1.56 13.09 1.19
CA PHE A 249 -1.65 13.96 0.02
C PHE A 249 -2.26 13.23 -1.19
N LYS A 250 -3.04 13.95 -1.98
CA LYS A 250 -3.56 13.44 -3.26
C LYS A 250 -2.43 13.44 -4.30
N LEU A 251 -1.59 12.42 -4.25
CA LEU A 251 -0.40 12.26 -5.10
C LEU A 251 -0.74 12.07 -6.59
N LYS A 252 -1.85 11.39 -6.90
CA LYS A 252 -2.32 11.19 -8.27
C LYS A 252 -3.59 11.96 -8.54
N ASP A 253 -3.67 12.51 -9.75
CA ASP A 253 -4.82 13.25 -10.23
C ASP A 253 -6.06 12.35 -10.37
N TYR A 254 -7.23 12.95 -10.15
CA TYR A 254 -8.49 12.30 -10.51
C TYR A 254 -8.56 12.27 -12.04
N LEU A 255 -8.34 11.09 -12.62
CA LEU A 255 -8.67 10.89 -14.03
C LEU A 255 -10.18 11.06 -14.19
N THR A 256 -10.60 11.97 -15.06
CA THR A 256 -11.99 12.08 -15.51
C THR A 256 -12.44 10.73 -16.09
N ASP A 257 -13.74 10.43 -16.03
CA ASP A 257 -14.26 9.14 -16.50
C ASP A 257 -13.84 8.83 -17.94
N GLU A 258 -13.79 9.86 -18.78
CA GLU A 258 -13.31 9.82 -20.17
C GLU A 258 -11.89 9.26 -20.32
N LEU A 259 -11.00 9.56 -19.38
CA LEU A 259 -9.59 9.17 -19.42
C LEU A 259 -9.31 7.87 -18.66
N LYS A 260 -10.33 7.25 -18.04
CA LYS A 260 -10.16 5.95 -17.35
C LYS A 260 -10.06 4.82 -18.37
N SER A 261 -9.17 3.87 -18.11
CA SER A 261 -8.98 2.63 -18.87
C SER A 261 -9.12 1.40 -17.95
N GLY A 262 -9.37 0.22 -18.52
CA GLY A 262 -9.55 -1.02 -17.75
C GLY A 262 -10.83 -1.05 -16.91
N ILE A 263 -11.87 -0.35 -17.35
CA ILE A 263 -13.14 -0.17 -16.63
C ILE A 263 -14.29 -0.93 -17.27
N VAL A 264 -15.36 -1.10 -16.50
CA VAL A 264 -16.68 -1.51 -16.99
C VAL A 264 -17.54 -0.24 -17.06
N TYR A 265 -18.23 -0.05 -18.17
CA TYR A 265 -19.12 1.09 -18.39
C TYR A 265 -20.51 0.61 -18.77
N GLU A 266 -21.50 1.44 -18.48
CA GLU A 266 -22.87 1.26 -18.93
C GLU A 266 -23.21 2.38 -19.91
N ALA A 267 -23.72 2.00 -21.08
CA ALA A 267 -24.29 2.88 -22.08
C ALA A 267 -25.80 2.73 -22.06
N THR A 268 -26.53 3.81 -21.77
CA THR A 268 -27.99 3.80 -21.80
C THR A 268 -28.47 4.41 -23.11
N CYS A 269 -29.50 3.80 -23.71
CA CYS A 269 -30.18 4.42 -24.84
C CYS A 269 -31.03 5.57 -24.32
N SER A 270 -30.95 6.73 -24.97
CA SER A 270 -31.78 7.90 -24.63
C SER A 270 -33.23 7.75 -25.07
N GLN A 271 -33.51 6.87 -26.03
CA GLN A 271 -34.83 6.66 -26.63
C GLN A 271 -35.57 5.43 -26.07
N CYS A 272 -34.88 4.56 -25.34
CA CYS A 272 -35.51 3.43 -24.66
C CYS A 272 -34.74 3.09 -23.38
N ASN A 273 -35.43 2.56 -22.35
CA ASN A 273 -34.82 2.14 -21.08
C ASN A 273 -33.90 0.90 -21.20
N LYS A 274 -33.31 0.65 -22.37
CA LYS A 274 -32.35 -0.44 -22.56
C LYS A 274 -30.94 0.09 -22.29
N SER A 275 -30.12 -0.74 -21.66
CA SER A 275 -28.71 -0.44 -21.41
C SER A 275 -27.80 -1.54 -21.94
N TYR A 276 -26.59 -1.13 -22.32
CA TYR A 276 -25.49 -1.98 -22.75
C TYR A 276 -24.36 -1.85 -21.74
N VAL A 277 -23.92 -2.97 -21.17
CA VAL A 277 -22.77 -3.00 -20.27
C VAL A 277 -21.57 -3.55 -21.03
N GLY A 278 -20.53 -2.75 -21.15
CA GLY A 278 -19.30 -3.09 -21.86
C GLY A 278 -18.06 -2.98 -20.96
N GLN A 279 -16.98 -3.66 -21.35
CA GLN A 279 -15.66 -3.48 -20.75
C GLN A 279 -14.69 -2.87 -21.78
N THR A 280 -13.74 -2.04 -21.33
CA THR A 280 -12.69 -1.50 -22.19
C THR A 280 -11.34 -1.47 -21.50
N PHE A 281 -10.31 -1.90 -22.22
CA PHE A 281 -8.91 -1.70 -21.84
C PHE A 281 -8.34 -0.37 -22.36
N ARG A 282 -9.01 0.27 -23.34
CA ARG A 282 -8.69 1.62 -23.84
C ARG A 282 -9.34 2.69 -22.95
N HIS A 283 -8.97 3.96 -23.14
CA HIS A 283 -9.69 5.07 -22.51
C HIS A 283 -11.17 5.05 -22.89
N LEU A 284 -12.04 5.38 -21.94
CA LEU A 284 -13.49 5.40 -22.18
C LEU A 284 -13.84 6.30 -23.35
N LYS A 285 -13.23 7.49 -23.46
CA LYS A 285 -13.41 8.42 -24.59
C LYS A 285 -13.15 7.76 -25.95
N THR A 286 -12.05 7.01 -26.06
CA THR A 286 -11.72 6.27 -27.28
C THR A 286 -12.78 5.21 -27.57
N ARG A 287 -13.22 4.46 -26.55
CA ARG A 287 -14.23 3.42 -26.72
C ARG A 287 -15.61 3.98 -27.09
N VAL A 288 -15.99 5.12 -26.50
CA VAL A 288 -17.21 5.86 -26.85
C VAL A 288 -17.13 6.31 -28.31
N HIS A 289 -15.99 6.86 -28.73
CA HIS A 289 -15.78 7.29 -30.11
C HIS A 289 -15.87 6.13 -31.10
N GLU A 290 -15.26 4.98 -30.80
CA GLU A 290 -15.40 3.76 -31.59
C GLU A 290 -16.85 3.33 -31.73
N HIS A 291 -17.62 3.30 -30.63
CA HIS A 291 -19.04 2.96 -30.67
C HIS A 291 -19.85 3.95 -31.50
N ILE A 292 -19.62 5.25 -31.36
CA ILE A 292 -20.30 6.27 -32.15
C ILE A 292 -19.93 6.14 -33.63
N LEU A 293 -18.67 5.89 -33.98
CA LEU A 293 -18.25 5.70 -35.38
C LEU A 293 -18.87 4.44 -35.99
N ASP A 294 -18.94 3.35 -35.23
CA ASP A 294 -19.57 2.12 -35.69
C ASP A 294 -21.09 2.29 -35.86
N GLN A 295 -21.73 3.06 -34.97
CA GLN A 295 -23.14 3.45 -35.12
C GLN A 295 -23.39 4.48 -36.20
N LYS A 296 -22.44 5.34 -36.57
CA LYS A 296 -22.58 6.27 -37.71
C LYS A 296 -22.64 5.56 -39.06
N LYS A 297 -22.30 4.26 -39.14
CA LYS A 297 -22.65 3.41 -40.28
C LYS A 297 -24.16 3.10 -40.34
N PHE A 298 -24.91 3.40 -39.27
CA PHE A 298 -26.34 3.19 -39.07
C PHE A 298 -27.00 4.35 -38.27
N LEU A 299 -26.82 5.63 -38.67
CA LEU A 299 -27.49 6.85 -38.16
C LEU A 299 -27.33 7.21 -36.65
N PRO A 300 -27.49 8.50 -36.24
CA PRO A 300 -26.92 9.02 -35.00
C PRO A 300 -27.88 8.89 -33.80
N GLN A 301 -27.46 8.22 -32.73
CA GLN A 301 -28.08 8.34 -31.41
C GLN A 301 -27.07 8.89 -30.39
N THR A 302 -27.55 9.80 -29.55
CA THR A 302 -26.84 10.33 -28.38
C THR A 302 -26.84 9.27 -27.27
N VAL A 303 -25.66 8.75 -26.96
CA VAL A 303 -25.44 7.76 -25.90
C VAL A 303 -24.91 8.47 -24.66
N ILE A 304 -25.58 8.29 -23.52
CA ILE A 304 -25.09 8.73 -22.21
C ILE A 304 -24.37 7.54 -21.60
N MET A 305 -23.09 7.70 -21.24
CA MET A 305 -22.26 6.62 -20.71
C MET A 305 -21.75 6.96 -19.32
N SER A 306 -21.92 6.03 -18.38
CA SER A 306 -21.43 6.16 -17.01
C SER A 306 -20.39 5.07 -16.70
N ALA A 307 -19.37 5.42 -15.91
CA ALA A 307 -18.22 4.56 -15.65
C ALA A 307 -18.16 4.11 -14.18
N GLN A 308 -17.94 2.81 -13.96
CA GLN A 308 -17.65 2.29 -12.63
C GLN A 308 -16.30 1.57 -12.61
N LYS A 309 -15.49 1.83 -11.56
CA LYS A 309 -14.25 1.06 -11.36
C LYS A 309 -14.60 -0.39 -11.06
N LYS A 310 -13.85 -1.32 -11.67
CA LYS A 310 -13.89 -2.76 -11.36
C LYS A 310 -13.70 -2.95 -9.84
N LYS A 311 -14.79 -3.08 -9.09
CA LYS A 311 -14.76 -3.66 -7.75
C LYS A 311 -14.66 -5.16 -7.97
N TYR A 312 -13.62 -5.78 -7.43
CA TYR A 312 -13.59 -7.23 -7.29
C TYR A 312 -14.71 -7.62 -6.32
N TYR A 313 -15.92 -7.81 -6.84
CA TYR A 313 -16.96 -8.50 -6.11
C TYR A 313 -16.64 -9.99 -6.18
N SER A 314 -16.27 -10.55 -5.03
CA SER A 314 -16.40 -11.98 -4.77
C SER A 314 -17.84 -12.37 -5.12
N LYS A 315 -18.00 -13.32 -6.05
CA LYS A 315 -19.31 -13.90 -6.37
C LYS A 315 -19.93 -14.45 -5.07
N THR A 316 -20.90 -13.74 -4.52
CA THR A 316 -21.89 -14.35 -3.65
C THR A 316 -22.92 -14.97 -4.58
N ASN A 317 -22.87 -16.28 -4.73
CA ASN A 317 -23.92 -17.05 -5.37
C ASN A 317 -25.16 -16.95 -4.48
N ASN A 318 -26.10 -16.08 -4.82
CA ASN A 318 -27.49 -16.27 -4.46
C ASN A 318 -28.19 -16.83 -5.70
N SER A 319 -28.70 -18.04 -5.58
CA SER A 319 -29.69 -18.62 -6.47
C SER A 319 -30.90 -19.01 -5.61
N PRO A 320 -32.10 -18.95 -6.20
CA PRO A 320 -33.36 -18.63 -5.53
C PRO A 320 -33.86 -19.66 -4.52
#